data_AF-A0A9D7TXS8-F1
#
_entry.id   AF-A0A9D7TXS8-F1
#
_cell.length_a   1.000
_cell.length_b   1.000
_cell.length_c   1.000
_cell.angle_alpha   90.00
_cell.angle_beta   90.00
_cell.angle_gamma   90.00
#
_symmetry.space_group_name_H-M   'P 1'
#
loop_
_entity.id
_entity.type
_entity.pdbx_description
1 polymer ?
#
loop_
_entity_poly.entity_id
_entity_poly.type
_entity_poly.pdbx_seq_one_letter_code
_entity_poly.pdbx_strand_id
1 'polypeptide(L)'
;MEALFHLIFELFKIAVLASVYSLIIFYFLHSIGKYFPGSWFDRVSQKKLRLWLLSCLVISLLLFVYMFTYWGDHGLGDSARIPLGKGKAVDQINGTMTYINPTGYESEMLTIDEFAVTKKYLFAKVADAKTVQSVKEIAVWDLKTNGIELLEHYSDIEIFKTKNEITDQLMFQSFGNHYASYWEGGDFGFTLTTKRRKANVQHWVCCKAGWTLEQWSFYRCCASSGLDVSRLSGLGFCLLTCTFISLTCRLAGRSAAVPGRWNSIS
;
A
#
# COMPACT_ATOMS: atom_id res chain seq x y z
N MET A 1 -17.79 24.08 7.27
CA MET A 1 -18.15 23.31 8.50
C MET A 1 -17.98 21.80 8.28
N GLU A 2 -18.08 21.32 7.03
CA GLU A 2 -17.86 19.90 6.68
C GLU A 2 -16.46 19.40 7.03
N ALA A 3 -15.39 20.16 6.74
CA ALA A 3 -14.02 19.74 7.05
C ALA A 3 -13.78 19.41 8.54
N LEU A 4 -14.40 20.14 9.47
CA LEU A 4 -14.28 19.88 10.90
C LEU A 4 -15.04 18.62 11.32
N PHE A 5 -16.22 18.40 10.75
CA PHE A 5 -16.99 17.18 10.99
C PHE A 5 -16.25 15.94 10.48
N HIS A 6 -15.69 16.01 9.27
CA HIS A 6 -14.86 14.94 8.70
C HIS A 6 -13.62 14.67 9.56
N LEU A 7 -12.92 15.70 10.03
CA LEU A 7 -11.76 15.51 10.91
C LEU A 7 -12.14 14.81 12.21
N ILE A 8 -13.27 15.14 12.83
CA ILE A 8 -13.75 14.46 14.05
C ILE A 8 -14.05 12.98 13.77
N PHE A 9 -14.68 12.68 12.63
CA PHE A 9 -14.96 11.31 12.22
C PHE A 9 -13.68 10.50 11.98
N GLU A 10 -12.68 11.12 11.35
CA GLU A 10 -11.36 10.55 11.11
C GLU A 10 -10.63 10.26 12.44
N LEU A 11 -10.65 11.20 13.39
CA LEU A 11 -10.09 11.01 14.73
C LEU A 11 -10.78 9.87 15.50
N PHE A 12 -12.11 9.74 15.36
CA PHE A 12 -12.85 8.63 15.95
C PHE A 12 -12.41 7.28 15.36
N LYS A 13 -12.26 7.19 14.03
CA LYS A 13 -11.75 5.99 13.34
C LYS A 13 -10.35 5.61 13.83
N ILE A 14 -9.45 6.59 13.95
CA ILE A 14 -8.10 6.39 14.50
C ILE A 14 -8.16 5.87 15.94
N ALA A 15 -9.00 6.44 16.80
CA ALA A 15 -9.14 6.02 18.18
C ALA A 15 -9.62 4.56 18.31
N VAL A 16 -10.62 4.16 17.51
CA VAL A 16 -11.11 2.77 17.47
C VAL A 16 -10.00 1.83 17.00
N LEU A 17 -9.32 2.16 15.91
CA LEU A 17 -8.26 1.34 15.34
C LEU A 17 -7.06 1.20 16.30
N ALA A 18 -6.65 2.29 16.95
CA ALA A 18 -5.57 2.30 17.94
C ALA A 18 -5.91 1.46 19.18
N SER A 19 -7.17 1.47 19.61
CA SER A 19 -7.65 0.63 20.72
C SER A 19 -7.53 -0.86 20.38
N VAL A 20 -7.94 -1.27 19.18
CA VAL A 20 -7.81 -2.66 18.70
C VAL A 20 -6.34 -3.09 18.63
N TYR A 21 -5.47 -2.28 18.02
CA TYR A 21 -4.04 -2.61 17.95
C TYR A 21 -3.36 -2.64 19.33
N SER A 22 -3.75 -1.75 20.23
CA SER A 22 -3.28 -1.74 21.61
C SER A 22 -3.63 -3.04 22.34
N LEU A 23 -4.84 -3.58 22.15
CA LEU A 23 -5.24 -4.88 22.71
C LEU A 23 -4.40 -6.04 22.17
N ILE A 24 -4.09 -6.05 20.87
CA ILE A 24 -3.25 -7.07 20.24
C ILE A 24 -1.83 -7.02 20.82
N ILE A 25 -1.23 -5.82 20.92
CA ILE A 25 0.11 -5.63 21.51
C ILE A 25 0.12 -6.05 22.97
N PHE A 26 -0.92 -5.68 23.72
CA PHE A 26 -1.08 -6.09 25.11
C PHE A 26 -1.09 -7.62 25.25
N TYR A 27 -1.90 -8.32 24.44
CA TYR A 27 -1.98 -9.78 24.45
C TYR A 27 -0.65 -10.43 24.08
N PHE A 28 0.05 -9.89 23.09
CA PHE A 28 1.36 -10.36 22.68
C PHE A 28 2.41 -10.21 23.80
N LEU A 29 2.50 -9.03 24.40
CA LEU A 29 3.44 -8.77 25.51
C LEU A 29 3.12 -9.60 26.75
N HIS A 30 1.83 -9.79 27.05
CA HIS A 30 1.40 -10.66 28.14
C HIS A 30 1.76 -12.13 27.89
N SER A 31 1.60 -12.61 26.65
CA SER A 31 1.97 -13.98 26.27
C SER A 31 3.47 -14.22 26.43
N ILE A 32 4.31 -13.28 25.97
CA ILE A 32 5.77 -13.36 26.14
C ILE A 32 6.17 -13.30 27.62
N GLY A 33 5.54 -12.41 28.41
CA GLY A 33 5.82 -12.27 29.84
C GLY A 33 5.63 -13.58 30.62
N LYS A 34 4.65 -14.41 30.22
CA LYS A 34 4.43 -15.73 30.83
C LYS A 34 5.56 -16.73 30.57
N TYR A 35 6.19 -16.68 29.40
CA TYR A 35 7.28 -17.59 29.06
C TYR A 35 8.62 -17.18 29.67
N PHE A 36 8.80 -15.88 29.99
CA PHE A 36 10.05 -15.33 30.53
C PHE A 36 9.78 -14.56 31.84
N PRO A 37 9.49 -15.28 32.94
CA PRO A 37 9.25 -14.64 34.24
C PRO A 37 10.49 -13.85 34.70
N GLY A 38 10.27 -12.68 35.32
CA GLY A 38 11.36 -11.79 35.77
C GLY A 38 12.00 -10.93 34.68
N SER A 39 11.62 -11.11 33.41
CA SER A 39 12.05 -10.24 32.31
C SER A 39 11.44 -8.84 32.39
N TRP A 40 11.94 -7.90 31.56
CA TRP A 40 11.31 -6.59 31.40
C TRP A 40 9.85 -6.71 30.90
N PHE A 41 9.57 -7.67 30.01
CA PHE A 41 8.24 -7.91 29.45
C PHE A 41 7.23 -8.34 30.52
N ASP A 42 7.64 -9.21 31.44
CA ASP A 42 6.80 -9.60 32.57
C ASP A 42 6.40 -8.36 33.39
N ARG A 43 7.37 -7.57 33.85
CA ARG A 43 7.14 -6.33 34.64
C ARG A 43 6.24 -5.31 33.94
N VAL A 44 6.38 -5.16 32.63
CA VAL A 44 5.56 -4.23 31.83
C VAL A 44 4.15 -4.78 31.65
N SER A 45 3.99 -6.08 31.42
CA SER A 45 2.68 -6.73 31.23
C SER A 45 1.80 -6.72 32.48
N GLN A 46 2.40 -6.68 33.68
CA GLN A 46 1.65 -6.59 34.94
C GLN A 46 0.87 -5.28 35.07
N LYS A 47 1.33 -4.19 34.43
CA LYS A 47 0.68 -2.86 34.49
C LYS A 47 -0.36 -2.69 33.37
N LYS A 48 -1.39 -3.55 33.38
CA LYS A 48 -2.38 -3.70 32.30
C LYS A 48 -2.93 -2.38 31.75
N LEU A 49 -3.52 -1.55 32.62
CA LEU A 49 -4.15 -0.30 32.21
C LEU A 49 -3.14 0.71 31.66
N ARG A 50 -1.97 0.84 32.30
CA ARG A 50 -0.93 1.78 31.86
C ARG A 50 -0.35 1.39 30.50
N LEU A 51 -0.10 0.11 30.28
CA LEU A 51 0.41 -0.40 29.01
C LEU A 51 -0.61 -0.20 27.87
N TRP A 52 -1.87 -0.51 28.13
CA TRP A 52 -2.95 -0.32 27.17
C TRP A 52 -3.12 1.17 26.81
N LEU A 53 -3.24 2.07 27.80
CA LEU A 53 -3.36 3.51 27.54
C LEU A 53 -2.16 4.09 26.79
N LEU A 54 -0.94 3.72 27.20
CA LEU A 54 0.28 4.26 26.58
C LEU A 54 0.45 3.76 25.14
N SER A 55 0.19 2.48 24.89
CA SER A 55 0.21 1.95 23.52
C SER A 55 -0.90 2.54 22.65
N CYS A 56 -2.11 2.71 23.19
CA CYS A 56 -3.21 3.36 22.48
C CYS A 56 -2.84 4.81 22.09
N LEU A 57 -2.24 5.58 23.01
CA LEU A 57 -1.78 6.94 22.74
C LEU A 57 -0.69 6.98 21.66
N VAL A 58 0.33 6.12 21.77
CA VAL A 58 1.42 6.06 20.79
C VAL A 58 0.91 5.66 19.41
N ILE A 59 0.05 4.65 19.31
CA ILE A 59 -0.51 4.19 18.03
C ILE A 59 -1.42 5.26 17.43
N SER A 60 -2.25 5.93 18.26
CA SER A 60 -3.10 7.03 17.81
C SER A 60 -2.27 8.17 17.21
N LEU A 61 -1.16 8.54 17.86
CA LEU A 61 -0.26 9.57 17.35
C LEU A 61 0.40 9.15 16.04
N LEU A 62 0.85 7.90 15.92
CA LEU A 62 1.46 7.37 14.69
C LEU A 62 0.46 7.35 13.53
N LEU A 63 -0.77 6.89 13.76
CA LEU A 63 -1.84 6.88 12.76
C LEU A 63 -2.24 8.31 12.36
N PHE A 64 -2.30 9.22 13.31
CA PHE A 64 -2.58 10.63 13.05
C PHE A 64 -1.50 11.27 12.17
N VAL A 65 -0.22 11.03 12.45
CA VAL A 65 0.88 11.49 11.58
C VAL A 65 0.82 10.81 10.21
N TYR A 66 0.50 9.52 10.17
CA TYR A 66 0.38 8.75 8.93
C TYR A 66 -0.68 9.33 7.98
N MET A 67 -1.78 9.83 8.51
CA MET A 67 -2.85 10.48 7.74
C MET A 67 -2.36 11.68 6.91
N PHE A 68 -1.31 12.38 7.34
CA PHE A 68 -0.73 13.48 6.58
C PHE A 68 0.38 13.05 5.61
N THR A 69 0.72 11.75 5.58
CA THR A 69 1.68 11.23 4.63
C THR A 69 1.03 11.01 3.28
N TYR A 70 1.82 11.06 2.21
CA TYR A 70 1.36 10.83 0.84
C TYR A 70 0.52 9.54 0.65
N TRP A 71 0.76 8.50 1.45
CA TRP A 71 0.03 7.23 1.36
C TRP A 71 -1.17 7.11 2.30
N GLY A 72 -1.23 7.94 3.34
CA GLY A 72 -2.32 7.95 4.33
C GLY A 72 -3.29 9.12 4.15
N ASP A 73 -2.96 10.07 3.30
CA ASP A 73 -3.81 11.20 2.96
C ASP A 73 -4.97 10.76 2.09
N HIS A 74 -6.14 10.62 2.71
CA HIS A 74 -7.40 10.32 2.05
C HIS A 74 -8.04 11.59 1.46
N GLY A 75 -7.47 12.77 1.70
CA GLY A 75 -8.14 14.06 1.60
C GLY A 75 -8.85 14.43 2.90
N LEU A 76 -9.09 15.73 3.10
CA LEU A 76 -9.79 16.29 4.26
C LEU A 76 -11.06 17.02 3.82
N GLY A 77 -12.18 16.73 4.47
CA GLY A 77 -13.47 17.34 4.17
C GLY A 77 -13.99 16.90 2.79
N ASP A 78 -14.15 17.86 1.90
CA ASP A 78 -14.72 17.64 0.56
C ASP A 78 -13.67 17.23 -0.48
N SER A 79 -12.43 17.04 -0.04
CA SER A 79 -11.35 16.54 -0.89
C SER A 79 -11.15 15.04 -0.68
N ALA A 80 -10.92 14.33 -1.78
CA ALA A 80 -10.54 12.94 -1.79
C ALA A 80 -9.28 12.78 -2.63
N ARG A 81 -8.37 11.90 -2.20
CA ARG A 81 -7.06 11.72 -2.84
C ARG A 81 -6.73 10.25 -3.10
N ILE A 82 -6.15 9.97 -4.26
CA ILE A 82 -5.62 8.66 -4.63
C ILE A 82 -4.14 8.80 -5.03
N PRO A 83 -3.20 8.28 -4.23
CA PRO A 83 -1.78 8.29 -4.60
C PRO A 83 -1.49 7.27 -5.71
N LEU A 84 -0.79 7.72 -6.77
CA LEU A 84 -0.41 6.89 -7.92
C LEU A 84 1.04 6.36 -7.85
N GLY A 85 1.78 6.73 -6.81
CA GLY A 85 3.23 6.57 -6.71
C GLY A 85 4.00 7.75 -7.29
N LYS A 86 5.33 7.76 -7.08
CA LYS A 86 6.28 8.81 -7.54
C LYS A 86 5.90 10.24 -7.12
N GLY A 87 5.16 10.38 -6.02
CA GLY A 87 4.70 11.68 -5.52
C GLY A 87 3.56 12.30 -6.35
N LYS A 88 2.88 11.51 -7.20
CA LYS A 88 1.76 11.96 -8.03
C LYS A 88 0.43 11.44 -7.50
N ALA A 89 -0.62 12.22 -7.57
CA ALA A 89 -1.93 11.82 -7.10
C ALA A 89 -3.01 12.29 -8.07
N VAL A 90 -4.15 11.60 -8.04
CA VAL A 90 -5.41 12.13 -8.56
C VAL A 90 -6.17 12.67 -7.36
N ASP A 91 -6.66 13.89 -7.49
CA ASP A 91 -7.42 14.56 -6.46
C ASP A 91 -8.86 14.76 -6.96
N GLN A 92 -9.81 14.72 -6.04
CA GLN A 92 -11.21 15.03 -6.32
C GLN A 92 -11.70 16.04 -5.28
N ILE A 93 -12.39 17.09 -5.73
CA ILE A 93 -13.01 18.09 -4.86
C ILE A 93 -14.53 18.02 -5.01
N ASN A 94 -15.24 18.21 -3.89
CA ASN A 94 -16.70 18.20 -3.78
C ASN A 94 -17.35 16.93 -4.35
N GLY A 95 -16.62 15.80 -4.31
CA GLY A 95 -17.06 14.51 -4.85
C GLY A 95 -17.38 14.49 -6.36
N THR A 96 -17.05 15.56 -7.09
CA THR A 96 -17.54 15.78 -8.47
C THR A 96 -16.43 16.18 -9.42
N MET A 97 -15.50 17.04 -8.99
CA MET A 97 -14.42 17.54 -9.84
C MET A 97 -13.15 16.72 -9.60
N THR A 98 -12.85 15.79 -10.49
CA THR A 98 -11.61 15.03 -10.47
C THR A 98 -10.56 15.73 -11.32
N TYR A 99 -9.33 15.86 -10.83
CA TYR A 99 -8.27 16.57 -11.54
C TYR A 99 -6.88 16.02 -11.24
N ILE A 100 -5.94 16.39 -12.09
CA ILE A 100 -4.50 16.13 -11.96
C ILE A 100 -3.72 17.42 -12.15
N ASN A 101 -2.50 17.49 -11.59
CA ASN A 101 -1.63 18.66 -11.66
C ASN A 101 -0.34 18.38 -12.46
N PRO A 102 -0.42 18.25 -13.80
CA PRO A 102 0.73 18.01 -14.65
C PRO A 102 1.58 19.28 -14.84
N THR A 103 2.88 19.11 -15.03
CA THR A 103 3.76 20.22 -15.45
C THR A 103 3.67 20.40 -16.96
N GLY A 104 3.63 21.66 -17.41
CA GLY A 104 3.53 21.99 -18.84
C GLY A 104 2.11 22.11 -19.37
N TYR A 105 1.11 22.14 -18.48
CA TYR A 105 -0.27 22.49 -18.81
C TYR A 105 -0.59 23.91 -18.35
N GLU A 106 -1.26 24.71 -19.19
CA GLU A 106 -1.46 26.14 -18.98
C GLU A 106 -2.23 26.47 -17.69
N SER A 107 -3.18 25.61 -17.29
CA SER A 107 -4.08 25.88 -16.17
C SER A 107 -3.63 25.28 -14.83
N GLU A 108 -2.44 24.68 -14.74
CA GLU A 108 -1.89 23.91 -13.59
C GLU A 108 -2.73 22.70 -13.12
N MET A 109 -4.04 22.72 -13.35
CA MET A 109 -5.02 21.69 -13.06
C MET A 109 -5.70 21.26 -14.35
N LEU A 110 -5.73 19.96 -14.62
CA LEU A 110 -6.50 19.37 -15.69
C LEU A 110 -7.62 18.52 -15.12
N THR A 111 -8.86 18.92 -15.38
CA THR A 111 -10.05 18.17 -14.98
C THR A 111 -10.24 16.94 -15.87
N ILE A 112 -10.43 15.79 -15.22
CA ILE A 112 -10.59 14.49 -15.85
C ILE A 112 -11.87 13.82 -15.37
N ASP A 113 -12.42 12.91 -16.18
CA ASP A 113 -13.64 12.18 -15.82
C ASP A 113 -13.31 10.73 -15.41
N GLU A 114 -12.92 9.92 -16.40
CA GLU A 114 -12.47 8.55 -16.19
C GLU A 114 -10.98 8.43 -16.49
N PHE A 115 -10.29 7.55 -15.76
CA PHE A 115 -8.87 7.31 -16.00
C PHE A 115 -8.50 5.84 -15.82
N ALA A 116 -7.38 5.47 -16.43
CA ALA A 116 -6.72 4.18 -16.33
C ALA A 116 -5.26 4.41 -15.92
N VAL A 117 -4.81 3.70 -14.90
CA VAL A 117 -3.46 3.86 -14.33
C VAL A 117 -2.59 2.69 -14.74
N THR A 118 -1.39 2.98 -15.23
CA THR A 118 -0.31 2.02 -15.44
C THR A 118 0.87 2.33 -14.52
N LYS A 119 1.91 1.49 -14.51
CA LYS A 119 3.12 1.74 -13.69
C LYS A 119 3.87 3.04 -14.06
N LYS A 120 3.69 3.51 -15.30
CA LYS A 120 4.44 4.64 -15.86
C LYS A 120 3.55 5.83 -16.20
N TYR A 121 2.35 5.57 -16.68
CA TYR A 121 1.45 6.58 -17.23
C TYR A 121 0.05 6.48 -16.62
N LEU A 122 -0.63 7.62 -16.54
CA LEU A 122 -2.07 7.71 -16.34
C LEU A 122 -2.71 8.17 -17.65
N PHE A 123 -3.70 7.44 -18.12
CA PHE A 123 -4.54 7.80 -19.26
C PHE A 123 -5.86 8.32 -18.72
N ALA A 124 -6.28 9.51 -19.12
CA ALA A 124 -7.50 10.12 -18.62
C ALA A 124 -8.32 10.75 -19.73
N LYS A 125 -9.64 10.66 -19.59
CA LYS A 125 -10.60 11.38 -20.43
C LYS A 125 -10.69 12.81 -19.93
N VAL A 126 -10.50 13.79 -20.81
CA VAL A 126 -10.58 15.20 -20.45
C VAL A 126 -12.06 15.58 -20.25
N ALA A 127 -12.40 16.13 -19.09
CA ALA A 127 -13.80 16.43 -18.75
C ALA A 127 -14.29 17.73 -19.42
N ASP A 128 -13.41 18.71 -19.63
CA ASP A 128 -13.78 20.02 -20.17
C ASP A 128 -13.12 20.26 -21.53
N ALA A 129 -13.87 19.98 -22.60
CA ALA A 129 -13.43 20.24 -23.98
C ALA A 129 -13.33 21.74 -24.32
N LYS A 130 -13.79 22.64 -23.43
CA LYS A 130 -13.80 24.09 -23.70
C LYS A 130 -12.50 24.80 -23.36
N THR A 131 -11.64 24.19 -22.53
CA THR A 131 -10.36 24.79 -22.13
C THR A 131 -9.22 24.49 -23.11
N VAL A 132 -9.40 23.53 -24.03
CA VAL A 132 -8.40 23.20 -25.05
C VAL A 132 -8.93 23.64 -26.41
N GLN A 133 -8.21 24.55 -27.09
CA GLN A 133 -8.57 25.11 -28.41
C GLN A 133 -8.68 24.05 -29.55
N SER A 134 -8.43 22.78 -29.25
CA SER A 134 -8.59 21.63 -30.12
C SER A 134 -9.29 20.53 -29.33
N VAL A 135 -10.17 19.77 -29.99
CA VAL A 135 -10.96 18.68 -29.40
C VAL A 135 -10.03 17.55 -28.98
N LYS A 136 -9.37 17.69 -27.82
CA LYS A 136 -8.48 16.67 -27.27
C LYS A 136 -9.26 15.84 -26.27
N GLU A 137 -9.50 14.58 -26.62
CA GLU A 137 -10.34 13.68 -25.84
C GLU A 137 -9.56 13.03 -24.69
N ILE A 138 -8.25 12.83 -24.86
CA ILE A 138 -7.43 12.01 -23.96
C ILE A 138 -6.16 12.72 -23.52
N ALA A 139 -5.90 12.67 -22.24
CA ALA A 139 -4.66 13.09 -21.61
C ALA A 139 -3.82 11.89 -21.18
N VAL A 140 -2.55 11.89 -21.57
CA VAL A 140 -1.55 10.91 -21.13
C VAL A 140 -0.56 11.62 -20.22
N TRP A 141 -0.58 11.27 -18.94
CA TRP A 141 0.28 11.85 -17.92
C TRP A 141 1.41 10.89 -17.56
N ASP A 142 2.67 11.29 -17.78
CA ASP A 142 3.84 10.54 -17.35
C ASP A 142 4.11 10.78 -15.87
N LEU A 143 3.95 9.73 -15.06
CA LEU A 143 4.09 9.79 -13.61
C LEU A 143 5.54 10.00 -13.15
N LYS A 144 6.53 9.76 -14.02
CA LYS A 144 7.96 9.96 -13.73
C LYS A 144 8.40 11.38 -14.05
N THR A 145 8.10 11.86 -15.25
CA THR A 145 8.54 13.19 -15.71
C THR A 145 7.57 14.31 -15.33
N ASN A 146 6.34 13.94 -14.93
CA ASN A 146 5.22 14.84 -14.70
C ASN A 146 4.70 15.58 -15.94
N GLY A 147 5.21 15.24 -17.14
CA GLY A 147 4.77 15.82 -18.40
C GLY A 147 3.45 15.23 -18.86
N ILE A 148 2.71 16.01 -19.65
CA ILE A 148 1.43 15.61 -20.23
C ILE A 148 1.49 15.67 -21.76
N GLU A 149 0.99 14.63 -22.40
CA GLU A 149 0.76 14.54 -23.84
C GLU A 149 -0.75 14.42 -24.07
N LEU A 150 -1.31 15.31 -24.88
CA LEU A 150 -2.74 15.32 -25.17
C LEU A 150 -2.98 14.73 -26.55
N LEU A 151 -3.83 13.71 -26.62
CA LEU A 151 -4.19 12.99 -27.84
C LEU A 151 -5.57 13.46 -28.34
N GLU A 152 -5.71 13.51 -29.66
CA GLU A 152 -6.94 13.97 -30.30
C GLU A 152 -8.01 12.86 -30.30
N HIS A 153 -7.60 11.61 -30.55
CA HIS A 153 -8.53 10.49 -30.67
C HIS A 153 -8.17 9.31 -29.77
N TYR A 154 -9.20 8.55 -29.34
CA TYR A 154 -8.99 7.28 -28.62
C TYR A 154 -8.13 6.27 -29.39
N SER A 155 -8.18 6.29 -30.73
CA SER A 155 -7.35 5.41 -31.57
C SER A 155 -5.85 5.63 -31.35
N ASP A 156 -5.46 6.84 -30.97
CA ASP A 156 -4.05 7.22 -30.80
C ASP A 156 -3.45 6.58 -29.54
N ILE A 157 -4.29 6.10 -28.61
CA ILE A 157 -3.87 5.37 -27.42
C ILE A 157 -3.08 4.11 -27.81
N GLU A 158 -3.54 3.35 -28.81
CA GLU A 158 -2.85 2.12 -29.21
C GLU A 158 -1.50 2.41 -29.91
N ILE A 159 -1.43 3.53 -30.65
CA ILE A 159 -0.18 4.03 -31.23
C ILE A 159 0.79 4.42 -30.11
N PHE A 160 0.30 5.16 -29.11
CA PHE A 160 1.10 5.57 -27.95
C PHE A 160 1.58 4.37 -27.14
N LYS A 161 0.71 3.38 -26.90
CA LYS A 161 1.06 2.14 -26.19
C LYS A 161 2.12 1.34 -26.94
N THR A 162 2.00 1.21 -28.26
CA THR A 162 2.98 0.52 -29.09
C THR A 162 4.33 1.22 -29.05
N LYS A 163 4.34 2.55 -29.18
CA LYS A 163 5.55 3.38 -29.12
C LYS A 163 6.27 3.30 -27.77
N ASN A 164 5.53 3.19 -26.67
CA ASN A 164 6.08 3.19 -25.30
C ASN A 164 6.13 1.79 -24.65
N GLU A 165 5.93 0.72 -25.44
CA GLU A 165 5.96 -0.68 -25.01
C GLU A 165 5.02 -1.00 -23.82
N ILE A 166 3.82 -0.41 -23.84
CA ILE A 166 2.81 -0.59 -22.78
C ILE A 166 1.92 -1.77 -23.15
N THR A 167 2.12 -2.91 -22.49
CA THR A 167 1.32 -4.13 -22.68
C THR A 167 0.08 -4.21 -21.78
N ASP A 168 -0.08 -3.26 -20.86
CA ASP A 168 -1.17 -3.27 -19.88
C ASP A 168 -2.52 -2.98 -20.56
N GLN A 169 -3.57 -3.69 -20.12
CA GLN A 169 -4.94 -3.38 -20.53
C GLN A 169 -5.41 -2.13 -19.80
N LEU A 170 -5.89 -1.14 -20.54
CA LEU A 170 -6.41 0.09 -19.98
C LEU A 170 -7.89 -0.08 -19.64
N MET A 171 -8.18 -0.11 -18.34
CA MET A 171 -9.55 -0.13 -17.83
C MET A 171 -9.88 1.27 -17.30
N PHE A 172 -10.57 2.07 -18.11
CA PHE A 172 -11.05 3.38 -17.69
C PHE A 172 -12.15 3.19 -16.66
N GLN A 173 -11.98 3.85 -15.51
CA GLN A 173 -12.97 3.85 -14.44
C GLN A 173 -13.07 5.27 -13.88
N SER A 174 -14.23 5.58 -13.27
CA SER A 174 -14.42 6.82 -12.53
C SER A 174 -13.52 6.87 -11.29
N PHE A 175 -13.30 8.08 -10.78
CA PHE A 175 -12.55 8.29 -9.54
C PHE A 175 -13.10 7.47 -8.37
N GLY A 176 -14.42 7.42 -8.18
CA GLY A 176 -15.04 6.68 -7.07
C GLY A 176 -14.73 5.19 -7.09
N ASN A 177 -14.67 4.57 -8.29
CA ASN A 177 -14.32 3.15 -8.42
C ASN A 177 -12.85 2.88 -8.08
N HIS A 178 -11.94 3.76 -8.53
CA HIS A 178 -10.53 3.69 -8.14
C HIS A 178 -10.33 3.96 -6.66
N TYR A 179 -11.07 4.92 -6.10
CA TYR A 179 -11.01 5.30 -4.69
C TYR A 179 -11.46 4.14 -3.78
N ALA A 180 -12.63 3.55 -4.06
CA ALA A 180 -13.12 2.39 -3.34
C ALA A 180 -12.15 1.20 -3.47
N SER A 181 -11.63 0.95 -4.68
CA SER A 181 -10.66 -0.14 -4.89
C SER A 181 -9.36 0.07 -4.12
N TYR A 182 -8.88 1.31 -4.00
CA TYR A 182 -7.63 1.63 -3.32
C TYR A 182 -7.77 1.63 -1.79
N TRP A 183 -8.87 2.18 -1.25
CA TRP A 183 -9.05 2.35 0.20
C TRP A 183 -9.89 1.27 0.88
N GLU A 184 -10.88 0.70 0.19
CA GLU A 184 -11.73 -0.39 0.71
C GLU A 184 -11.20 -1.76 0.31
N GLY A 185 -10.43 -1.83 -0.79
CA GLY A 185 -9.69 -3.02 -1.17
C GLY A 185 -8.52 -3.24 -0.21
N GLY A 186 -8.48 -4.39 0.47
CA GLY A 186 -7.36 -4.80 1.33
C GLY A 186 -6.00 -4.99 0.62
N ASP A 187 -5.87 -4.58 -0.65
CA ASP A 187 -4.59 -4.49 -1.36
C ASP A 187 -3.91 -3.15 -0.99
N PHE A 188 -3.60 -3.00 0.30
CA PHE A 188 -2.78 -1.92 0.84
C PHE A 188 -1.40 -1.99 0.18
N GLY A 189 -1.14 -1.13 -0.80
CA GLY A 189 0.18 -0.93 -1.37
C GLY A 189 0.45 -1.66 -2.69
N PHE A 190 0.76 -0.84 -3.70
CA PHE A 190 1.59 -1.16 -4.88
C PHE A 190 1.02 -1.94 -6.06
N THR A 191 -0.26 -2.32 -6.08
CA THR A 191 -0.77 -3.11 -7.22
C THR A 191 -2.12 -2.62 -7.77
N LEU A 192 -2.19 -1.35 -8.19
CA LEU A 192 -3.20 -0.93 -9.18
C LEU A 192 -2.95 -1.52 -10.58
N THR A 193 -1.95 -2.40 -10.75
CA THR A 193 -1.66 -3.10 -12.00
C THR A 193 -1.31 -4.57 -11.76
N THR A 194 -2.28 -5.42 -11.45
CA THR A 194 -2.38 -6.84 -11.88
C THR A 194 -3.46 -7.64 -11.11
N LYS A 195 -4.69 -7.68 -11.63
CA LYS A 195 -5.73 -8.70 -11.35
C LYS A 195 -6.71 -8.60 -12.53
N ARG A 196 -7.00 -9.58 -13.38
CA ARG A 196 -6.87 -11.04 -13.39
C ARG A 196 -6.55 -11.49 -14.84
N ARG A 197 -5.49 -12.27 -15.07
CA ARG A 197 -5.52 -13.24 -16.18
C ARG A 197 -6.36 -14.43 -15.73
N LYS A 198 -7.48 -14.71 -16.41
CA LYS A 198 -8.10 -16.03 -16.39
C LYS A 198 -7.09 -17.00 -17.01
N ALA A 199 -6.35 -17.72 -16.16
CA ALA A 199 -5.55 -18.87 -16.58
C ALA A 199 -6.24 -20.15 -16.09
N ASN A 200 -6.15 -21.16 -16.95
CA ASN A 200 -6.89 -22.41 -16.98
C ASN A 200 -7.09 -23.16 -15.65
N VAL A 201 -8.26 -23.79 -15.60
CA VAL A 201 -8.72 -24.79 -14.64
C VAL A 201 -7.78 -25.99 -14.68
N GLN A 202 -6.84 -26.08 -13.73
CA GLN A 202 -6.27 -27.37 -13.27
C GLN A 202 -5.45 -27.29 -11.96
N HIS A 203 -5.22 -26.10 -11.38
CA HIS A 203 -4.50 -25.94 -10.10
C HIS A 203 -5.42 -25.61 -8.90
N TRP A 204 -6.60 -26.24 -8.83
CA TRP A 204 -7.63 -25.92 -7.83
C TRP A 204 -7.55 -26.69 -6.50
N VAL A 205 -6.46 -27.41 -6.22
CA VAL A 205 -6.37 -28.23 -4.98
C VAL A 205 -5.67 -27.53 -3.81
N CYS A 206 -4.96 -26.40 -4.00
CA CYS A 206 -4.30 -25.70 -2.88
C CYS A 206 -4.97 -24.40 -2.41
N CYS A 207 -5.95 -23.84 -3.13
CA CYS A 207 -6.59 -22.56 -2.77
C CYS A 207 -7.83 -22.69 -1.88
N LYS A 208 -7.88 -23.68 -0.98
CA LYS A 208 -8.94 -23.77 0.05
C LYS A 208 -8.51 -23.27 1.43
N ALA A 209 -7.25 -22.92 1.60
CA ALA A 209 -6.78 -22.16 2.75
C ALA A 209 -6.45 -20.76 2.25
N GLY A 210 -7.10 -19.71 2.76
CA GLY A 210 -6.85 -18.34 2.34
C GLY A 210 -5.47 -17.87 2.79
N TRP A 211 -4.47 -18.05 1.94
CA TRP A 211 -3.12 -17.55 2.19
C TRP A 211 -2.85 -16.26 1.41
N THR A 212 -2.33 -15.22 2.08
CA THR A 212 -1.93 -13.95 1.48
C THR A 212 -0.51 -14.01 0.91
N LEU A 213 -0.19 -13.15 -0.06
CA LEU A 213 1.09 -13.13 -0.80
C LEU A 213 2.33 -12.98 0.10
N GLU A 214 2.17 -12.37 1.27
CA GLU A 214 3.23 -12.22 2.29
C GLU A 214 3.64 -13.56 2.92
N GLN A 215 2.73 -14.52 3.01
CA GLN A 215 3.02 -15.82 3.60
C GLN A 215 3.89 -16.70 2.68
N TRP A 216 3.91 -16.42 1.37
CA TRP A 216 4.75 -17.10 0.39
C TRP A 216 6.22 -16.70 0.45
N SER A 217 6.50 -15.42 0.74
CA SER A 217 7.86 -14.89 0.91
C SER A 217 8.49 -15.38 2.22
N PHE A 218 7.68 -15.55 3.26
CA PHE A 218 8.07 -16.14 4.55
C PHE A 218 8.48 -17.62 4.40
N TYR A 219 7.72 -18.41 3.62
CA TYR A 219 8.00 -19.83 3.43
C TYR A 219 9.34 -20.10 2.73
N ARG A 220 9.74 -19.28 1.75
CA ARG A 220 11.06 -19.38 1.10
C ARG A 220 12.22 -19.05 2.05
N CYS A 221 12.02 -18.10 2.97
CA CYS A 221 13.04 -17.70 3.93
C CYS A 221 13.28 -18.80 4.98
N CYS A 222 12.21 -19.41 5.52
CA CYS A 222 12.30 -20.52 6.47
C CYS A 222 12.88 -21.81 5.86
N ALA A 223 12.55 -22.12 4.59
CA ALA A 223 13.10 -23.27 3.89
C ALA A 223 14.63 -23.17 3.69
N SER A 224 15.17 -21.96 3.54
CA SER A 224 16.62 -21.73 3.39
C SER A 224 17.41 -21.82 4.70
N SER A 225 16.73 -21.78 5.84
CA SER A 225 17.34 -21.74 7.18
C SER A 225 17.16 -23.05 7.98
N GLY A 226 16.62 -24.10 7.36
CA GLY A 226 16.50 -25.44 7.97
C GLY A 226 15.51 -25.53 9.14
N LEU A 227 14.63 -24.54 9.29
CA LEU A 227 13.64 -24.50 10.37
C LEU A 227 12.38 -25.30 9.98
N ASP A 228 12.03 -26.29 10.79
CA ASP A 228 10.82 -27.09 10.63
C ASP A 228 9.57 -26.29 11.08
N VAL A 229 8.85 -25.75 10.09
CA VAL A 229 7.68 -24.88 10.27
C VAL A 229 6.44 -25.65 10.72
N SER A 230 6.47 -26.99 10.70
CA SER A 230 5.32 -27.84 11.08
C SER A 230 4.88 -27.69 12.56
N ARG A 231 5.71 -27.08 13.41
CA ARG A 231 5.41 -26.81 14.83
C ARG A 231 4.86 -25.40 15.13
N LEU A 232 4.77 -24.50 14.14
CA LEU A 232 4.36 -23.10 14.34
C LEU A 232 2.89 -22.84 13.96
N SER A 233 1.97 -23.74 14.35
CA SER A 233 0.54 -23.51 14.19
C SER A 233 0.00 -22.57 15.29
N GLY A 234 0.18 -21.26 15.10
CA GLY A 234 -0.37 -20.23 15.99
C GLY A 234 -0.50 -18.88 15.28
N LEU A 235 -1.74 -18.47 15.03
CA LEU A 235 -2.20 -17.44 14.08
C LEU A 235 -1.86 -15.96 14.41
N GLY A 236 -0.78 -15.67 15.14
CA GLY A 236 -0.51 -14.31 15.65
C GLY A 236 0.86 -13.71 15.35
N PHE A 237 1.71 -14.36 14.54
CA PHE A 237 3.17 -14.15 14.64
C PHE A 237 3.85 -13.42 13.47
N CYS A 238 3.13 -12.99 12.43
CA CYS A 238 3.77 -12.65 11.14
C CYS A 238 4.32 -11.22 10.98
N LEU A 239 3.80 -10.18 11.63
CA LEU A 239 4.23 -8.80 11.32
C LEU A 239 5.36 -8.25 12.21
N LEU A 240 5.49 -8.74 13.46
CA LEU A 240 6.49 -8.24 14.42
C LEU A 240 7.84 -9.00 14.37
N THR A 241 7.87 -10.19 13.79
CA THR A 241 9.10 -11.01 13.71
C THR A 241 10.05 -10.57 12.61
N CYS A 242 9.55 -10.07 11.47
CA CYS A 242 10.42 -9.63 10.36
C CYS A 242 11.32 -8.43 10.74
N THR A 243 10.81 -7.46 11.51
CA THR A 243 11.61 -6.32 11.99
C THR A 243 12.56 -6.74 13.12
N PHE A 244 12.17 -7.66 14.00
CA PHE A 244 13.04 -8.15 15.08
C PHE A 244 14.15 -9.10 14.62
N ILE A 245 13.90 -9.95 13.62
CA ILE A 245 14.91 -10.86 13.06
C ILE A 245 15.97 -10.08 12.27
N SER A 246 15.56 -9.04 11.53
CA SER A 246 16.50 -8.15 10.81
C SER A 246 17.40 -7.35 11.79
N LEU A 247 16.84 -6.92 12.93
CA LEU A 247 17.59 -6.18 13.95
C LEU A 247 18.54 -7.09 14.76
N THR A 248 18.13 -8.32 15.07
CA THR A 248 18.98 -9.30 15.78
C THR A 248 20.09 -9.86 14.90
N CYS A 249 19.87 -10.04 13.59
CA CYS A 249 20.93 -10.42 12.65
C CYS A 249 22.01 -9.33 12.49
N ARG A 250 21.65 -8.04 12.56
CA ARG A 250 22.64 -6.94 12.54
C ARG A 250 23.43 -6.81 13.83
N LEU A 251 22.83 -7.11 14.98
CA LEU A 251 23.49 -7.01 16.28
C LEU A 251 24.35 -8.23 16.63
N ALA A 252 24.11 -9.38 16.00
CA ALA A 252 24.83 -10.61 16.29
C ALA A 252 26.26 -10.70 15.70
N GLY A 253 26.71 -9.72 14.91
CA GLY A 253 28.12 -9.56 14.54
C GLY A 253 28.85 -10.83 14.07
N ARG A 254 28.15 -11.76 13.41
CA ARG A 254 28.77 -12.99 12.90
C ARG A 254 29.28 -12.73 11.50
N SER A 255 30.58 -12.43 11.42
CA SER A 255 31.38 -12.62 10.22
C SER A 255 31.19 -14.07 9.76
N ALA A 256 30.51 -14.26 8.62
CA ALA A 256 30.42 -15.56 7.99
C ALA A 256 31.84 -15.97 7.56
N ALA A 257 32.42 -16.94 8.28
CA ALA A 257 33.66 -17.59 7.87
C ALA A 257 33.43 -18.29 6.53
N VAL A 258 34.26 -17.96 5.54
CA VAL A 258 34.33 -18.63 4.24
C VAL A 258 34.93 -20.02 4.46
N PRO A 259 34.24 -21.13 4.12
CA PRO A 259 34.85 -22.46 4.21
C PRO A 259 35.90 -22.63 3.12
N GLY A 260 37.10 -23.04 3.55
CA GLY A 260 38.27 -23.24 2.70
C GLY A 260 38.17 -24.44 1.76
N ARG A 261 38.67 -24.19 0.54
CA ARG A 261 39.53 -25.02 -0.32
C ARG A 261 39.63 -26.52 0.03
N TRP A 262 39.01 -27.36 -0.80
CA TRP A 262 39.30 -28.80 -0.89
C TRP A 262 40.52 -29.03 -1.79
N ASN A 263 41.51 -29.75 -1.26
CA ASN A 263 42.61 -30.33 -2.01
C ASN A 263 42.10 -31.55 -2.80
N SER A 264 42.44 -31.62 -4.09
CA SER A 264 42.34 -32.84 -4.89
C SER A 264 43.69 -33.58 -4.84
N ILE A 265 43.67 -34.79 -4.29
CA ILE A 265 44.68 -35.83 -4.50
C ILE A 265 44.09 -36.79 -5.54
N SER A 266 44.64 -36.78 -6.75
CA SER A 266 45.01 -37.93 -7.61
C SER A 266 45.52 -37.40 -8.94
#